data_AF-A0A7S2FUU3-F1
#
_entry.id   AF-A0A7S2FUU3-F1
#
_cell.length_a   1.000
_cell.length_b   1.000
_cell.length_c   1.000
_cell.angle_alpha   90.00
_cell.angle_beta   90.00
_cell.angle_gamma   90.00
#
_symmetry.space_group_name_H-M   'P 1'
#
loop_
_entity.id
_entity.type
_entity.pdbx_description
1 polymer ?
#
loop_
_entity_poly.entity_id
_entity_poly.type
_entity_poly.pdbx_seq_one_letter_code
_entity_poly.pdbx_strand_id
1 'polypeptide(L)'
;VKPAFEKLGARVLPVQTVPLPTSIEQSLTPERRVAYWKLQIWRLTEYEKLIWLDVDAVLTRSLDHLFELEPPWAQRDLWVCSQSKGDQDWPSSGAMLIKPSEETYQGLVSFAARSKEEWWAEGDHRLLQLYFREAGTPVKLLGLNEAAFGKCLGIVPNLFNETRGESWNMPAFVHKSSAKDECFYFRIFEQLRQVDGRTVNVCHYHPLGSYWRELFCQGLQLMEVKMAATEAYCDDFLWHRHR
;
A
#
# COMPACT_ATOMS: atom_id res chain seq x y z
N VAL A 1 16.13 -7.29 12.47
CA VAL A 1 15.17 -7.06 11.36
C VAL A 1 15.43 -8.00 10.20
N LYS A 2 16.55 -7.90 9.47
CA LYS A 2 16.83 -8.78 8.31
C LYS A 2 16.67 -10.30 8.58
N PRO A 3 17.28 -10.89 9.63
CA PRO A 3 17.12 -12.32 9.90
C PRO A 3 15.69 -12.77 10.20
N ALA A 4 14.84 -11.85 10.68
CA ALA A 4 13.43 -12.15 10.94
C ALA A 4 12.69 -12.34 9.61
N PHE A 5 12.82 -11.38 8.67
CA PHE A 5 12.20 -11.47 7.36
C PHE A 5 12.70 -12.65 6.52
N GLU A 6 13.97 -13.03 6.64
CA GLU A 6 14.53 -14.21 5.95
C GLU A 6 13.82 -15.53 6.37
N LYS A 7 13.30 -15.62 7.60
CA LYS A 7 12.49 -16.77 8.04
C LYS A 7 11.12 -16.86 7.35
N LEU A 8 10.62 -15.74 6.82
CA LEU A 8 9.41 -15.72 5.97
C LEU A 8 9.72 -16.03 4.49
N GLY A 9 10.97 -16.42 4.18
CA GLY A 9 11.41 -16.62 2.80
C GLY A 9 11.65 -15.32 2.03
N ALA A 10 11.68 -14.17 2.71
CA ALA A 10 11.90 -12.89 2.06
C ALA A 10 13.39 -12.61 1.81
N ARG A 11 13.71 -12.11 0.61
CA ARG A 11 15.04 -11.56 0.29
C ARG A 11 15.10 -10.11 0.74
N VAL A 12 15.89 -9.83 1.77
CA VAL A 12 16.05 -8.45 2.30
C VAL A 12 17.22 -7.76 1.61
N LEU A 13 16.91 -6.72 0.84
CA LEU A 13 17.89 -5.92 0.11
C LEU A 13 18.23 -4.63 0.86
N PRO A 14 19.50 -4.20 0.84
CA PRO A 14 19.87 -2.88 1.35
C PRO A 14 19.28 -1.79 0.45
N VAL A 15 18.91 -0.68 1.06
CA VAL A 15 18.33 0.48 0.39
C VAL A 15 19.36 1.62 0.47
N GLN A 16 19.61 2.29 -0.64
CA GLN A 16 20.49 3.47 -0.72
C GLN A 16 19.66 4.75 -0.67
N THR A 17 20.30 5.88 -0.43
CA THR A 17 19.63 7.18 -0.57
C THR A 17 19.38 7.47 -2.05
N VAL A 18 18.15 7.86 -2.40
CA VAL A 18 17.85 8.40 -3.73
C VAL A 18 18.10 9.90 -3.73
N PRO A 19 18.92 10.44 -4.65
CA PRO A 19 19.23 11.87 -4.67
C PRO A 19 17.99 12.67 -5.05
N LEU A 20 17.67 13.66 -4.23
CA LEU A 20 16.63 14.65 -4.48
C LEU A 20 17.26 16.04 -4.63
N PRO A 21 16.63 16.99 -5.35
CA PRO A 21 17.11 18.37 -5.38
C PRO A 21 17.18 18.97 -3.99
N THR A 22 18.25 19.69 -3.66
CA THR A 22 18.49 20.24 -2.31
C THR A 22 17.30 21.06 -1.79
N SER A 23 16.67 21.86 -2.66
CA SER A 23 15.49 22.68 -2.29
C SER A 23 14.28 21.84 -1.88
N ILE A 24 14.07 20.70 -2.54
CA ILE A 24 12.98 19.76 -2.25
C ILE A 24 13.35 18.93 -1.03
N GLU A 25 14.59 18.48 -0.92
CA GLU A 25 15.04 17.72 0.25
C GLU A 25 14.84 18.52 1.55
N GLN A 26 15.11 19.82 1.52
CA GLN A 26 14.92 20.72 2.65
C GLN A 26 13.44 21.00 2.99
N SER A 27 12.51 20.83 2.04
CA SER A 27 11.08 21.02 2.27
C SER A 27 10.37 19.75 2.77
N LEU A 28 11.02 18.59 2.70
CA LEU A 28 10.47 17.31 3.09
C LEU A 28 10.85 16.93 4.52
N THR A 29 9.90 16.33 5.26
CA THR A 29 10.22 15.68 6.53
C THR A 29 11.14 14.47 6.30
N PRO A 30 11.91 14.02 7.31
CA PRO A 30 12.76 12.82 7.17
C PRO A 30 12.00 11.60 6.63
N GLU A 31 10.76 11.38 7.08
CA GLU A 31 9.92 10.26 6.67
C GLU A 31 9.55 10.36 5.19
N ARG A 32 9.19 11.56 4.72
CA ARG A 32 8.87 11.81 3.32
C ARG A 32 10.10 11.67 2.42
N ARG A 33 11.30 11.99 2.90
CA ARG A 33 12.56 11.76 2.15
C ARG A 33 12.81 10.26 1.94
N VAL A 34 12.64 9.45 2.99
CA VAL A 34 12.80 8.00 2.92
C VAL A 34 11.76 7.37 1.99
N ALA A 35 10.56 7.93 1.90
CA ALA A 35 9.54 7.43 0.97
C ALA A 35 10.00 7.43 -0.50
N TYR A 36 10.92 8.32 -0.92
CA TYR A 36 11.48 8.30 -2.29
C TYR A 36 12.52 7.20 -2.51
N TRP A 37 13.02 6.55 -1.46
CA TRP A 37 14.02 5.50 -1.63
C TRP A 37 13.46 4.27 -2.34
N LYS A 38 12.14 4.09 -2.32
CA LYS A 38 11.46 3.01 -3.06
C LYS A 38 11.62 3.09 -4.57
N LEU A 39 12.03 4.24 -5.12
CA LEU A 39 12.40 4.35 -6.55
C LEU A 39 13.55 3.41 -6.95
N GLN A 40 14.32 2.88 -6.00
CA GLN A 40 15.34 1.87 -6.29
C GLN A 40 14.78 0.55 -6.79
N ILE A 41 13.47 0.30 -6.66
CA ILE A 41 12.84 -0.91 -7.19
C ILE A 41 13.05 -1.05 -8.71
N TRP A 42 13.16 0.06 -9.46
CA TRP A 42 13.47 0.03 -10.89
C TRP A 42 14.88 -0.47 -11.20
N ARG A 43 15.78 -0.51 -10.21
CA ARG A 43 17.16 -0.99 -10.39
C ARG A 43 17.30 -2.50 -10.22
N LEU A 44 16.23 -3.20 -9.84
CA LEU A 44 16.20 -4.66 -9.71
C LEU A 44 16.07 -5.33 -11.09
N THR A 45 17.03 -5.03 -11.97
CA THR A 45 17.04 -5.44 -13.38
C THR A 45 17.30 -6.92 -13.60
N GLU A 46 17.55 -7.69 -12.54
CA GLU A 46 17.54 -9.15 -12.61
C GLU A 46 16.12 -9.73 -12.80
N TYR A 47 15.07 -8.93 -12.59
CA TYR A 47 13.67 -9.35 -12.78
C TYR A 47 13.06 -8.71 -14.03
N GLU A 48 12.26 -9.50 -14.75
CA GLU A 48 11.54 -9.03 -15.94
C GLU A 48 10.36 -8.10 -15.59
N LYS A 49 9.58 -8.47 -14.57
CA LYS A 49 8.45 -7.70 -14.04
C LYS A 49 8.45 -7.83 -12.51
N LEU A 50 7.94 -6.80 -11.82
CA LEU A 50 7.74 -6.80 -10.38
C LEU A 50 6.34 -6.27 -10.05
N ILE A 51 5.73 -6.83 -9.00
CA ILE A 51 4.59 -6.22 -8.32
C ILE A 51 5.13 -5.52 -7.07
N TRP A 52 5.14 -4.20 -7.09
CA TRP A 52 5.35 -3.36 -5.92
C TRP A 52 4.10 -3.42 -5.05
N LEU A 53 4.25 -3.68 -3.75
CA LEU A 53 3.19 -3.49 -2.74
C LEU A 53 3.71 -2.65 -1.56
N ASP A 54 2.99 -1.61 -1.16
CA ASP A 54 3.22 -0.92 0.11
C ASP A 54 2.85 -1.86 1.28
N VAL A 55 3.55 -1.69 2.42
CA VAL A 55 3.49 -2.63 3.55
C VAL A 55 2.30 -2.42 4.49
N ASP A 56 1.56 -1.32 4.31
CA ASP A 56 0.37 -0.93 5.05
C ASP A 56 -0.91 -1.43 4.36
N ALA A 57 -0.94 -2.72 4.07
CA ALA A 57 -1.97 -3.36 3.27
C ALA A 57 -2.14 -4.85 3.61
N VAL A 58 -3.11 -5.50 2.96
CA VAL A 58 -3.32 -6.95 3.02
C VAL A 58 -3.73 -7.51 1.68
N LEU A 59 -3.24 -8.71 1.37
CA LEU A 59 -3.68 -9.50 0.22
C LEU A 59 -4.80 -10.45 0.64
N THR A 60 -5.88 -10.50 -0.14
CA THR A 60 -6.99 -11.46 0.06
C THR A 60 -7.03 -12.53 -1.01
N ARG A 61 -6.40 -12.29 -2.17
CA ARG A 61 -6.31 -13.19 -3.33
C ARG A 61 -4.97 -13.00 -4.04
N SER A 62 -4.58 -13.98 -4.87
CA SER A 62 -3.36 -13.90 -5.69
C SER A 62 -3.44 -12.75 -6.70
N LEU A 63 -2.30 -12.08 -6.89
CA LEU A 63 -2.08 -11.05 -7.92
C LEU A 63 -1.26 -11.57 -9.11
N ASP A 64 -0.96 -12.87 -9.19
CA ASP A 64 -0.03 -13.42 -10.19
C ASP A 64 -0.49 -13.17 -11.62
N HIS A 65 -1.80 -13.13 -11.86
CA HIS A 65 -2.38 -12.80 -13.17
C HIS A 65 -1.97 -11.41 -13.69
N LEU A 66 -1.54 -10.48 -12.82
CA LEU A 66 -1.02 -9.18 -13.25
C LEU A 66 0.28 -9.32 -14.07
N PHE A 67 1.06 -10.39 -13.90
CA PHE A 67 2.27 -10.60 -14.69
C PHE A 67 2.00 -10.85 -16.19
N GLU A 68 0.76 -11.20 -16.56
CA GLU A 68 0.30 -11.33 -17.94
C GLU A 68 0.11 -9.98 -18.64
N LEU A 69 0.03 -8.89 -17.87
CA LEU A 69 -0.21 -7.55 -18.40
C LEU A 69 1.11 -6.85 -18.81
N GLU A 70 1.01 -5.94 -19.77
CA GLU A 70 2.13 -5.05 -20.15
C GLU A 70 2.21 -3.83 -19.21
N PRO A 71 3.30 -3.69 -18.40
CA PRO A 71 3.49 -2.58 -17.46
C PRO A 71 3.57 -1.20 -18.14
N PRO A 72 3.41 -0.07 -17.41
CA PRO A 72 3.09 0.01 -15.98
C PRO A 72 1.59 0.03 -15.67
N TRP A 73 1.21 -0.64 -14.58
CA TRP A 73 -0.12 -0.54 -13.96
C TRP A 73 0.00 -0.10 -12.51
N ALA A 74 -1.02 0.59 -11.99
CA ALA A 74 -1.06 1.03 -10.60
C ALA A 74 -2.46 0.93 -10.00
N GLN A 75 -2.53 0.81 -8.68
CA GLN A 75 -3.74 1.05 -7.93
C GLN A 75 -4.32 2.43 -8.29
N ARG A 76 -5.65 2.54 -8.33
CA ARG A 76 -6.32 3.84 -8.46
C ARG A 76 -6.27 4.61 -7.14
N ASP A 77 -5.90 5.89 -7.20
CA ASP A 77 -5.94 6.80 -6.05
C ASP A 77 -7.37 7.29 -5.77
N LEU A 78 -8.28 6.35 -5.51
CA LEU A 78 -9.70 6.64 -5.29
C LEU A 78 -9.98 7.03 -3.83
N TRP A 79 -9.21 7.96 -3.28
CA TRP A 79 -9.29 8.27 -1.86
C TRP A 79 -10.63 8.89 -1.46
N VAL A 80 -11.37 9.56 -2.36
CA VAL A 80 -12.71 10.09 -2.01
C VAL A 80 -13.81 9.01 -2.07
N CYS A 81 -13.49 7.77 -2.48
CA CYS A 81 -14.44 6.68 -2.64
C CYS A 81 -15.62 7.04 -3.57
N SER A 82 -15.34 7.75 -4.66
CA SER A 82 -16.32 8.12 -5.68
C SER A 82 -16.05 7.36 -6.97
N GLN A 83 -17.09 6.84 -7.62
CA GLN A 83 -16.98 6.22 -8.95
C GLN A 83 -17.21 7.21 -10.09
N SER A 84 -17.40 8.50 -9.80
CA SER A 84 -17.67 9.51 -10.82
C SER A 84 -16.41 9.75 -11.67
N LYS A 85 -16.57 9.76 -13.00
CA LYS A 85 -15.47 9.89 -13.99
C LYS A 85 -14.70 11.23 -13.95
N GLY A 86 -14.94 12.10 -12.96
CA GLY A 86 -14.18 13.33 -12.73
C GLY A 86 -13.35 13.33 -11.45
N ASP A 87 -13.56 12.35 -10.56
CA ASP A 87 -12.88 12.27 -9.28
C ASP A 87 -11.66 11.34 -9.39
N GLN A 88 -10.46 11.93 -9.39
CA GLN A 88 -9.19 11.25 -9.10
C GLN A 88 -8.90 9.97 -9.92
N ASP A 89 -8.79 10.12 -11.25
CA ASP A 89 -8.25 9.09 -12.15
C ASP A 89 -6.71 9.07 -12.12
N TRP A 90 -6.13 9.03 -10.92
CA TRP A 90 -4.69 9.11 -10.70
C TRP A 90 -4.12 7.77 -10.21
N PRO A 91 -2.88 7.43 -10.59
CA PRO A 91 -2.22 6.26 -10.06
C PRO A 91 -1.79 6.51 -8.61
N SER A 92 -2.03 5.54 -7.76
CA SER A 92 -1.43 5.41 -6.43
C SER A 92 -0.31 4.40 -6.49
N SER A 93 0.81 4.70 -5.84
CA SER A 93 1.96 3.80 -5.74
C SER A 93 1.82 2.72 -4.66
N GLY A 94 0.64 2.59 -4.04
CA GLY A 94 0.37 1.54 -3.05
C GLY A 94 0.49 0.13 -3.61
N ALA A 95 0.08 -0.07 -4.86
CA ALA A 95 0.37 -1.28 -5.61
C ALA A 95 0.67 -0.93 -7.07
N MET A 96 1.74 -1.49 -7.64
CA MET A 96 2.10 -1.26 -9.03
C MET A 96 2.68 -2.51 -9.70
N LEU A 97 2.30 -2.76 -10.95
CA LEU A 97 3.03 -3.65 -11.84
C LEU A 97 4.06 -2.82 -12.60
N ILE A 98 5.34 -3.16 -12.49
CA ILE A 98 6.43 -2.43 -13.12
C ILE A 98 7.35 -3.37 -13.91
N LYS A 99 8.07 -2.78 -14.87
CA LYS A 99 9.24 -3.38 -15.52
C LYS A 99 10.50 -2.67 -15.00
N PRO A 100 11.37 -3.33 -14.22
CA PRO A 100 12.62 -2.74 -13.79
C PRO A 100 13.49 -2.31 -14.97
N SER A 101 14.08 -1.13 -14.87
CA SER A 101 14.99 -0.56 -15.87
C SER A 101 15.85 0.53 -15.22
N GLU A 102 17.17 0.40 -15.35
CA GLU A 102 18.10 1.44 -14.90
C GLU A 102 17.86 2.75 -15.67
N GLU A 103 17.46 2.69 -16.95
CA GLU A 103 17.06 3.87 -17.73
C GLU A 103 15.84 4.57 -17.10
N THR A 104 14.83 3.81 -16.68
CA THR A 104 13.66 4.38 -16.00
C THR A 104 14.02 4.98 -14.65
N TYR A 105 14.88 4.33 -13.87
CA TYR A 105 15.38 4.89 -12.62
C TYR A 105 16.11 6.23 -12.83
N GLN A 106 17.08 6.28 -13.75
CA GLN A 106 17.82 7.50 -14.06
C GLN A 106 16.90 8.58 -14.64
N GLY A 107 15.91 8.19 -15.44
CA GLY A 107 14.87 9.06 -15.96
C GLY A 107 14.02 9.70 -14.86
N LEU A 108 13.60 8.92 -13.87
CA LEU A 108 12.85 9.40 -12.70
C LEU A 108 13.65 10.39 -11.86
N VAL A 109 14.91 10.07 -11.55
CA VAL A 109 15.81 10.96 -10.80
C VAL A 109 16.06 12.25 -11.58
N SER A 110 16.31 12.15 -12.88
CA SER A 110 16.54 13.32 -13.75
C SER A 110 15.29 14.18 -13.87
N PHE A 111 14.10 13.56 -14.00
CA PHE A 111 12.82 14.26 -14.03
C PHE A 111 12.56 15.00 -12.71
N ALA A 112 12.79 14.33 -11.57
CA ALA A 112 12.68 14.95 -10.25
C ALA A 112 13.57 16.20 -10.13
N ALA A 113 14.76 16.17 -10.71
CA ALA A 113 15.70 17.29 -10.70
C ALA A 113 15.35 18.46 -11.62
N ARG A 114 14.75 18.21 -12.78
CA ARG A 114 14.47 19.26 -13.78
C ARG A 114 13.02 19.74 -13.81
N SER A 115 12.08 18.97 -13.25
CA SER A 115 10.66 19.28 -13.33
C SER A 115 10.35 20.59 -12.62
N LYS A 116 9.47 21.39 -13.23
CA LYS A 116 8.95 22.63 -12.65
C LYS A 116 7.62 22.42 -11.91
N GLU A 117 7.05 21.22 -12.00
CA GLU A 117 5.82 20.87 -11.26
C GLU A 117 6.15 20.50 -9.81
N GLU A 118 5.22 20.73 -8.89
CA GLU A 118 5.32 20.32 -7.48
C GLU A 118 5.06 18.81 -7.30
N TRP A 119 5.86 17.98 -7.99
CA TRP A 119 5.73 16.53 -7.97
C TRP A 119 5.89 15.92 -6.57
N TRP A 120 6.52 16.65 -5.64
CA TRP A 120 6.81 16.20 -4.29
C TRP A 120 5.67 16.44 -3.29
N ALA A 121 4.71 17.30 -3.63
CA ALA A 121 3.68 17.76 -2.71
C ALA A 121 2.70 16.65 -2.30
N GLU A 122 2.35 15.77 -3.24
CA GLU A 122 1.40 14.66 -3.06
C GLU A 122 2.09 13.31 -2.83
N GLY A 123 3.43 13.30 -2.76
CA GLY A 123 4.23 12.10 -2.56
C GLY A 123 4.78 11.53 -3.86
N ASP A 124 5.28 10.31 -3.81
CA ASP A 124 5.97 9.68 -4.93
C ASP A 124 5.03 9.28 -6.08
N HIS A 125 3.75 8.98 -5.81
CA HIS A 125 2.81 8.62 -6.87
C HIS A 125 2.67 9.76 -7.91
N ARG A 126 2.82 11.02 -7.47
CA ARG A 126 2.72 12.19 -8.34
C ARG A 126 3.95 12.32 -9.23
N LEU A 127 5.13 12.05 -8.68
CA LEU A 127 6.37 11.95 -9.47
C LEU A 127 6.24 10.89 -10.57
N LEU A 128 5.76 9.69 -10.21
CA LEU A 128 5.58 8.59 -11.14
C LEU A 128 4.57 8.95 -12.24
N GLN A 129 3.41 9.48 -11.86
CA GLN A 129 2.39 9.92 -12.79
C GLN A 129 2.95 10.90 -13.83
N LEU A 130 3.64 11.95 -13.38
CA LEU A 130 4.14 13.00 -14.24
C LEU A 130 5.26 12.51 -15.16
N TYR A 131 6.19 11.74 -14.63
CA TYR A 131 7.28 11.15 -15.41
C TYR A 131 6.75 10.25 -16.53
N PHE A 132 5.89 9.28 -16.20
CA PHE A 132 5.38 8.32 -17.18
C PHE A 132 4.46 8.97 -18.23
N ARG A 133 3.75 10.04 -17.85
CA ARG A 133 3.01 10.88 -18.81
C ARG A 133 3.96 11.56 -19.79
N GLU A 134 5.05 12.16 -19.31
CA GLU A 134 6.02 12.85 -20.16
C GLU A 134 6.80 11.86 -21.05
N ALA A 135 7.11 10.67 -20.54
CA ALA A 135 7.80 9.60 -21.26
C ALA A 135 6.92 8.89 -22.31
N GLY A 136 5.66 9.30 -22.48
CA GLY A 136 4.74 8.70 -23.46
C GLY A 136 4.22 7.31 -23.10
N THR A 137 4.39 6.87 -21.84
CA THR A 137 3.99 5.56 -21.32
C THR A 137 3.15 5.71 -20.06
N PRO A 138 1.98 6.38 -20.13
CA PRO A 138 1.19 6.71 -18.95
C PRO A 138 0.78 5.45 -18.16
N VAL A 139 0.79 5.58 -16.84
CA VAL A 139 0.43 4.49 -15.91
C VAL A 139 -1.04 4.13 -16.07
N LYS A 140 -1.32 2.85 -16.38
CA LYS A 140 -2.67 2.31 -16.47
C LYS A 140 -3.20 2.01 -15.07
N LEU A 141 -4.51 2.01 -14.89
CA LEU A 141 -5.12 1.82 -13.58
C LEU A 141 -5.73 0.43 -13.45
N LEU A 142 -5.40 -0.24 -12.36
CA LEU A 142 -6.03 -1.47 -11.93
C LEU A 142 -7.52 -1.24 -11.65
N GLY A 143 -8.32 -2.28 -11.85
CA GLY A 143 -9.71 -2.26 -11.42
C GLY A 143 -9.81 -2.30 -9.90
N LEU A 144 -10.97 -1.90 -9.38
CA LEU A 144 -11.22 -1.88 -7.94
C LEU A 144 -11.29 -3.29 -7.33
N ASN A 145 -11.49 -4.32 -8.15
CA ASN A 145 -11.45 -5.73 -7.73
C ASN A 145 -10.00 -6.23 -7.56
N GLU A 146 -9.03 -5.59 -8.18
CA GLU A 146 -7.62 -5.93 -8.03
C GLU A 146 -7.01 -5.17 -6.85
N ALA A 147 -7.20 -3.85 -6.77
CA ALA A 147 -6.63 -3.02 -5.72
C ALA A 147 -7.57 -1.86 -5.33
N ALA A 148 -7.88 -1.72 -4.04
CA ALA A 148 -8.66 -0.60 -3.52
C ALA A 148 -8.24 -0.21 -2.10
N PHE A 149 -8.61 0.99 -1.68
CA PHE A 149 -8.42 1.41 -0.29
C PHE A 149 -9.46 0.77 0.64
N GLY A 150 -9.06 0.37 1.85
CA GLY A 150 -9.96 -0.27 2.82
C GLY A 150 -11.17 0.58 3.20
N LYS A 151 -11.00 1.90 3.28
CA LYS A 151 -12.14 2.82 3.49
C LYS A 151 -13.14 2.88 2.33
N CYS A 152 -12.76 2.39 1.15
CA CYS A 152 -13.59 2.40 -0.05
C CYS A 152 -14.14 1.01 -0.41
N LEU A 153 -14.03 0.00 0.47
CA LEU A 153 -14.56 -1.35 0.21
C LEU A 153 -16.05 -1.34 -0.16
N GLY A 154 -16.84 -0.41 0.38
CA GLY A 154 -18.27 -0.29 0.10
C GLY A 154 -18.62 0.12 -1.34
N ILE A 155 -17.66 0.59 -2.14
CA ILE A 155 -17.86 0.97 -3.54
C ILE A 155 -17.17 0.02 -4.53
N VAL A 156 -16.56 -1.07 -4.06
CA VAL A 156 -15.96 -2.04 -4.96
C VAL A 156 -17.11 -2.79 -5.67
N PRO A 157 -17.13 -2.82 -7.01
CA PRO A 157 -18.20 -3.47 -7.75
C PRO A 157 -18.14 -4.98 -7.52
N ASN A 158 -19.31 -5.59 -7.37
CA ASN A 158 -19.42 -7.05 -7.36
C ASN A 158 -18.96 -7.62 -8.70
N LEU A 159 -18.26 -8.75 -8.67
CA LEU A 159 -17.87 -9.50 -9.87
C LEU A 159 -19.10 -9.93 -10.70
N PHE A 160 -20.21 -10.23 -10.02
CA PHE A 160 -21.49 -10.59 -10.62
C PHE A 160 -22.48 -9.45 -10.44
N ASN A 161 -23.32 -9.20 -11.45
CA ASN A 161 -24.41 -8.23 -11.36
C ASN A 161 -25.67 -8.87 -10.74
N GLU A 162 -25.49 -9.61 -9.65
CA GLU A 162 -26.56 -10.30 -8.95
C GLU A 162 -27.01 -9.47 -7.72
N THR A 163 -28.12 -9.89 -7.09
CA THR A 163 -28.96 -9.09 -6.18
C THR A 163 -28.30 -8.65 -4.85
N ARG A 164 -28.99 -7.78 -4.09
CA ARG A 164 -28.54 -7.25 -2.80
C ARG A 164 -28.06 -8.33 -1.81
N GLY A 165 -26.84 -8.16 -1.29
CA GLY A 165 -26.28 -8.95 -0.19
C GLY A 165 -25.00 -9.72 -0.53
N GLU A 166 -24.50 -9.60 -1.75
CA GLU A 166 -23.41 -10.45 -2.23
C GLU A 166 -22.00 -9.97 -1.89
N SER A 167 -21.14 -10.95 -1.61
CA SER A 167 -19.83 -10.81 -0.97
C SER A 167 -18.64 -10.90 -1.94
N TRP A 168 -18.88 -10.87 -3.25
CA TRP A 168 -17.86 -11.08 -4.30
C TRP A 168 -17.17 -9.79 -4.76
N ASN A 169 -17.04 -8.84 -3.84
CA ASN A 169 -16.46 -7.53 -4.11
C ASN A 169 -15.22 -7.24 -3.25
N MET A 170 -14.58 -8.28 -2.69
CA MET A 170 -13.34 -8.10 -1.93
C MET A 170 -12.15 -7.92 -2.90
N PRO A 171 -11.44 -6.79 -2.85
CA PRO A 171 -10.26 -6.57 -3.68
C PRO A 171 -9.15 -7.56 -3.36
N ALA A 172 -8.37 -7.96 -4.37
CA ALA A 172 -7.21 -8.82 -4.15
C ALA A 172 -6.14 -8.16 -3.26
N PHE A 173 -5.97 -6.85 -3.37
CA PHE A 173 -5.13 -6.00 -2.51
C PHE A 173 -5.96 -4.90 -1.85
N VAL A 174 -5.93 -4.85 -0.52
CA VAL A 174 -6.59 -3.79 0.25
C VAL A 174 -5.53 -2.91 0.90
N HIS A 175 -5.41 -1.70 0.38
CA HIS A 175 -4.43 -0.71 0.82
C HIS A 175 -5.02 0.15 1.93
N LYS A 176 -4.39 0.13 3.11
CA LYS A 176 -4.85 0.78 4.34
C LYS A 176 -6.22 0.30 4.81
N SER A 177 -6.41 0.08 6.10
CA SER A 177 -7.72 -0.28 6.62
C SER A 177 -8.71 0.89 6.59
N SER A 178 -8.21 2.11 6.79
CA SER A 178 -9.02 3.32 6.85
C SER A 178 -8.19 4.57 6.53
N ALA A 179 -8.75 5.76 6.71
CA ALA A 179 -7.97 7.01 6.69
C ALA A 179 -6.84 7.06 7.75
N LYS A 180 -6.95 6.31 8.85
CA LYS A 180 -5.95 6.22 9.93
C LYS A 180 -5.19 4.90 9.93
N ASP A 181 -5.61 3.95 9.12
CA ASP A 181 -4.98 2.64 8.98
C ASP A 181 -4.86 1.82 10.29
N GLU A 182 -5.74 2.08 11.25
CA GLU A 182 -5.62 1.53 12.60
C GLU A 182 -5.78 0.00 12.66
N CYS A 183 -6.48 -0.61 11.70
CA CYS A 183 -6.74 -2.05 11.69
C CYS A 183 -5.69 -2.85 10.94
N PHE A 184 -4.81 -2.21 10.17
CA PHE A 184 -3.58 -2.82 9.65
C PHE A 184 -2.36 -2.40 10.47
N TYR A 185 -2.59 -2.18 11.77
CA TYR A 185 -1.54 -1.81 12.70
C TYR A 185 -1.76 -2.44 14.07
N PHE A 186 -0.67 -2.88 14.71
CA PHE A 186 -0.74 -3.75 15.89
C PHE A 186 -1.01 -3.01 17.21
N ARG A 187 -1.01 -1.68 17.22
CA ARG A 187 -1.19 -0.91 18.47
C ARG A 187 -2.67 -0.82 18.84
N ILE A 188 -3.11 -1.63 19.80
CA ILE A 188 -4.51 -1.70 20.25
C ILE A 188 -5.09 -0.31 20.56
N PHE A 189 -4.35 0.57 21.24
CA PHE A 189 -4.87 1.89 21.61
C PHE A 189 -5.25 2.77 20.40
N GLU A 190 -4.61 2.55 19.23
CA GLU A 190 -4.94 3.26 18.00
C GLU A 190 -6.23 2.75 17.37
N GLN A 191 -6.69 1.56 17.75
CA GLN A 191 -7.94 0.91 17.35
C GLN A 191 -9.12 1.29 18.26
N LEU A 192 -8.86 1.84 19.44
CA LEU A 192 -9.92 2.19 20.39
C LEU A 192 -10.58 3.52 20.01
N ARG A 193 -11.92 3.54 20.02
CA ARG A 193 -12.74 4.75 19.84
C ARG A 193 -13.85 4.80 20.89
N GLN A 194 -14.31 6.01 21.18
CA GLN A 194 -15.55 6.21 21.94
C GLN A 194 -16.74 6.15 20.99
N VAL A 195 -17.66 5.22 21.23
CA VAL A 195 -18.91 5.07 20.49
C VAL A 195 -20.04 4.94 21.52
N ASP A 196 -21.01 5.84 21.49
CA ASP A 196 -22.16 5.86 22.41
C ASP A 196 -21.78 5.72 23.90
N GLY A 197 -20.71 6.40 24.31
CA GLY A 197 -20.20 6.40 25.68
C GLY A 197 -19.44 5.13 26.09
N ARG A 198 -19.14 4.23 25.15
CA ARG A 198 -18.34 3.01 25.37
C ARG A 198 -17.05 3.06 24.59
N THR A 199 -16.00 2.50 25.19
CA THR A 199 -14.72 2.27 24.49
C THR A 199 -14.79 0.98 23.72
N VAL A 200 -14.71 1.09 22.39
CA VAL A 200 -14.84 -0.03 21.44
C VAL A 200 -13.58 -0.12 20.60
N ASN A 201 -13.10 -1.34 20.37
CA ASN A 201 -12.09 -1.62 19.36
C ASN A 201 -12.79 -1.67 17.99
N VAL A 202 -12.59 -0.65 17.15
CA VAL A 202 -13.30 -0.54 15.86
C VAL A 202 -12.87 -1.61 14.86
N CYS A 203 -11.72 -2.24 15.07
CA CYS A 203 -11.22 -3.29 14.18
C CYS A 203 -11.98 -4.61 14.32
N HIS A 204 -12.80 -4.76 15.36
CA HIS A 204 -13.80 -5.84 15.43
C HIS A 204 -14.92 -5.69 14.40
N TYR A 205 -15.15 -4.48 13.88
CA TYR A 205 -16.19 -4.17 12.89
C TYR A 205 -15.63 -4.05 11.46
N HIS A 206 -14.31 -3.98 11.32
CA HIS A 206 -13.66 -3.95 10.01
C HIS A 206 -13.64 -5.36 9.41
N PRO A 207 -14.09 -5.57 8.15
CA PRO A 207 -14.23 -6.89 7.55
C PRO A 207 -12.92 -7.69 7.48
N LEU A 208 -11.78 -7.00 7.48
CA LEU A 208 -10.44 -7.62 7.44
C LEU A 208 -9.65 -7.43 8.74
N GLY A 209 -10.25 -6.89 9.81
CA GLY A 209 -9.53 -6.60 11.05
C GLY A 209 -8.97 -7.87 11.72
N SER A 210 -9.83 -8.87 11.92
CA SER A 210 -9.40 -10.17 12.46
C SER A 210 -8.46 -10.92 11.51
N TYR A 211 -8.70 -10.83 10.20
CA TYR A 211 -7.86 -11.47 9.19
C TYR A 211 -6.44 -10.92 9.20
N TRP A 212 -6.28 -9.58 9.23
CA TRP A 212 -4.97 -8.95 9.32
C TRP A 212 -4.27 -9.30 10.64
N ARG A 213 -5.00 -9.28 11.77
CA ARG A 213 -4.45 -9.68 13.07
C ARG A 213 -3.87 -11.09 13.03
N GLU A 214 -4.64 -12.03 12.49
CA GLU A 214 -4.24 -13.43 12.40
C GLU A 214 -2.94 -13.59 11.59
N LEU A 215 -2.88 -13.01 10.39
CA LEU A 215 -1.68 -13.03 9.56
C LEU A 215 -0.48 -12.37 10.23
N PHE A 216 -0.68 -11.22 10.88
CA PHE A 216 0.37 -10.51 11.59
C PHE A 216 0.95 -11.36 12.74
N CYS A 217 0.08 -11.96 13.56
CA CYS A 217 0.48 -12.79 14.69
C CYS A 217 1.17 -14.09 14.25
N GLN A 218 0.66 -14.74 13.20
CA GLN A 218 1.32 -15.89 12.58
C GLN A 218 2.70 -15.50 12.03
N GLY A 219 2.82 -14.35 11.37
CA GLY A 219 4.08 -13.82 10.86
C GLY A 219 5.10 -13.59 11.98
N LEU A 220 4.69 -13.00 13.10
CA LEU A 220 5.57 -12.83 14.27
C LEU A 220 6.05 -14.17 14.84
N GLN A 221 5.19 -15.18 14.89
CA GLN A 221 5.55 -16.52 15.33
C GLN A 221 6.61 -17.15 14.41
N LEU A 222 6.40 -17.09 13.09
CA LEU A 222 7.35 -17.60 12.09
C LEU A 222 8.70 -16.86 12.14
N MET A 223 8.67 -15.55 12.39
CA MET A 223 9.88 -14.73 12.54
C MET A 223 10.59 -14.94 13.89
N GLU A 224 9.91 -15.55 14.86
CA GLU A 224 10.32 -15.65 16.27
C GLU A 224 10.60 -14.28 16.89
N VAL A 225 9.77 -13.27 16.55
CA VAL A 225 9.88 -11.91 17.08
C VAL A 225 8.88 -11.73 18.21
N LYS A 226 9.37 -11.25 19.36
CA LYS A 226 8.53 -10.92 20.52
C LYS A 226 8.83 -9.53 21.02
N MET A 227 7.78 -8.73 21.15
CA MET A 227 7.80 -7.41 21.76
C MET A 227 6.55 -7.27 22.62
N ALA A 228 6.64 -6.58 23.77
CA ALA A 228 5.51 -6.46 24.70
C ALA A 228 4.22 -5.95 24.02
N ALA A 229 4.33 -4.98 23.11
CA ALA A 229 3.18 -4.44 22.38
C ALA A 229 2.57 -5.44 21.39
N THR A 230 3.38 -6.28 20.74
CA THR A 230 2.88 -7.30 19.81
C THR A 230 2.31 -8.49 20.53
N GLU A 231 2.86 -8.86 21.69
CA GLU A 231 2.30 -9.92 22.55
C GLU A 231 0.91 -9.52 23.05
N ALA A 232 0.74 -8.27 23.50
CA ALA A 232 -0.58 -7.78 23.90
C ALA A 232 -1.59 -7.80 22.75
N TYR A 233 -1.15 -7.47 21.53
CA TYR A 233 -1.99 -7.51 20.33
C TYR A 233 -2.42 -8.93 19.94
N CYS A 234 -1.51 -9.89 20.05
CA CYS A 234 -1.74 -11.29 19.70
C CYS A 234 -2.39 -12.13 20.80
N ASP A 235 -2.63 -11.54 21.98
CA ASP A 235 -3.42 -12.15 23.04
C ASP A 235 -4.92 -11.91 22.80
N ASP A 236 -5.70 -13.00 22.75
CA ASP A 236 -7.13 -12.93 22.44
C ASP A 236 -7.94 -12.23 23.52
N PHE A 237 -7.58 -12.41 24.79
CA PHE A 237 -8.27 -11.76 25.91
C PHE A 237 -8.06 -10.24 25.86
N LEU A 238 -6.83 -9.81 25.62
CA LEU A 238 -6.49 -8.39 25.54
C LEU A 238 -7.08 -7.71 24.31
N TRP A 239 -7.02 -8.34 23.13
CA TRP A 239 -7.56 -7.75 21.91
C TRP A 239 -9.10 -7.65 21.94
N HIS A 240 -9.78 -8.69 22.44
CA HIS A 240 -11.25 -8.72 22.54
C HIS A 240 -11.83 -8.05 23.78
N ARG A 241 -11.02 -7.46 24.66
CA ARG A 241 -11.48 -6.80 25.89
C ARG A 241 -12.53 -5.70 25.64
N HIS A 242 -12.41 -5.00 24.51
CA HIS A 242 -13.25 -3.87 24.13
C HIS A 242 -14.13 -4.20 22.92
N ARG A 243 -14.98 -5.23 23.04
CA ARG A 243 -16.03 -5.54 22.04
C ARG A 243 -17.17 -4.53 22.11
#